data_AF-A0A3D5L913-F1
#
_entry.id   AF-A0A3D5L913-F1
#
_cell.length_a   1.000
_cell.length_b   1.000
_cell.length_c   1.000
_cell.angle_alpha   90.00
_cell.angle_beta   90.00
_cell.angle_gamma   90.00
#
_symmetry.space_group_name_H-M   'P 1'
#
loop_
_entity.id
_entity.type
_entity.pdbx_description
1 polymer ?
#
loop_
_entity_poly.entity_id
_entity_poly.type
_entity_poly.pdbx_seq_one_letter_code
_entity_poly.pdbx_strand_id
1 'polypeptide(L)'
;MAVEGLKKTLVLGHRNPDTDSICSAICYAGFKHQLTGENYEPCRAGNVNPETQYVLDYFNLKAPRLVENVKTQVKDIEIRKTKGVSRGISLKNAWGLMQENNVVTLPCVTEEGLLEGVITIGDITKSYMNLYDSSIISKACTKYANILDTLEGSMVVGDSETYFDQGKVLIAAANPDLMENYIEKHDLVILGNRYESQLCAIEMEAGCIIVCEGAGVSLTIRKLAQERGCAVITTPYDTYTTARLINQSMPISYFMTKENIIEFSEEDYLDDIREIMASKRHRDFPVLDSDGKYIGMISRRNLLGAKGKSIILVDHNEKSQAVEGMESADIREIIDHHRLGTVETMSPVFFRNQPLGCTATIIYQMYQENHMEIDKTTAGLLCSAIISDTLLFRSPTCTAVDKAAGLALAQIAGLDIEKYAIDMFSAGSNLKGKSDGDIFYQDFKRFTVGNSVFGIGQITSLNAVELKDLRSRMSVYTEKEREQHEIDMMFFMLTNILTESTDLICTGQGAEQLITTAFHVADEDVENVSAQTGIVKLPGVVSRKKQLAPQIMMALQQ
;
A
#
# COMPACT_ATOMS: atom_id res chain seq x y z
N MET A 1 -14.88 6.17 20.17
CA MET A 1 -14.46 4.92 19.49
C MET A 1 -14.70 5.15 18.00
N ALA A 2 -13.64 5.49 17.26
CA ALA A 2 -13.73 5.56 15.81
C ALA A 2 -14.06 4.16 15.30
N VAL A 3 -14.96 4.07 14.34
CA VAL A 3 -15.25 2.83 13.64
C VAL A 3 -13.95 2.42 12.93
N GLU A 4 -13.18 1.53 13.54
CA GLU A 4 -12.15 0.76 12.85
C GLU A 4 -12.89 0.06 11.70
N GLY A 5 -12.76 0.58 10.49
CA GLY A 5 -13.19 -0.15 9.30
C GLY A 5 -12.52 -1.52 9.38
N LEU A 6 -13.34 -2.58 9.39
CA LEU A 6 -12.89 -3.97 9.51
C LEU A 6 -11.63 -4.17 8.66
N LYS A 7 -10.48 -4.34 9.32
CA LYS A 7 -9.18 -4.46 8.65
C LYS A 7 -9.23 -5.73 7.79
N LYS A 8 -9.32 -5.54 6.48
CA LYS A 8 -9.45 -6.62 5.50
C LYS A 8 -8.12 -7.35 5.37
N THR A 9 -8.12 -8.67 5.49
CA THR A 9 -6.90 -9.48 5.25
C THR A 9 -6.94 -10.01 3.82
N LEU A 10 -5.87 -9.77 3.04
CA LEU A 10 -5.79 -10.24 1.65
C LEU A 10 -5.20 -11.64 1.61
N VAL A 11 -5.83 -12.56 0.88
CA VAL A 11 -5.32 -13.92 0.66
C VAL A 11 -4.83 -14.02 -0.78
N LEU A 12 -3.54 -14.31 -0.96
CA LEU A 12 -2.84 -14.18 -2.23
C LEU A 12 -2.00 -15.43 -2.52
N GLY A 13 -2.12 -15.95 -3.74
CA GLY A 13 -1.17 -16.90 -4.33
C GLY A 13 0.08 -16.20 -4.87
N HIS A 14 0.89 -16.90 -5.64
CA HIS A 14 2.09 -16.32 -6.23
C HIS A 14 1.77 -15.35 -7.40
N ARG A 15 2.77 -14.56 -7.79
CA ARG A 15 2.69 -13.46 -8.77
C ARG A 15 2.39 -13.93 -10.20
N ASN A 16 2.72 -15.19 -10.54
CA ASN A 16 2.42 -15.79 -11.83
C ASN A 16 1.37 -16.89 -11.65
N PRO A 17 0.16 -16.54 -11.18
CA PRO A 17 -0.73 -17.49 -10.54
C PRO A 17 -1.14 -18.63 -11.47
N ASP A 18 -1.10 -19.84 -10.94
CA ASP A 18 -1.67 -21.04 -11.52
C ASP A 18 -3.02 -21.37 -10.87
N THR A 19 -3.56 -22.53 -11.23
CA THR A 19 -4.88 -22.97 -10.77
C THR A 19 -4.88 -23.23 -9.26
N ASP A 20 -3.81 -23.76 -8.67
CA ASP A 20 -3.72 -23.93 -7.21
C ASP A 20 -3.70 -22.59 -6.50
N SER A 21 -2.81 -21.68 -6.88
CA SER A 21 -2.72 -20.34 -6.29
C SER A 21 -4.06 -19.59 -6.22
N ILE A 22 -4.85 -19.61 -7.30
CA ILE A 22 -6.15 -18.91 -7.34
C ILE A 22 -7.23 -19.65 -6.56
N CYS A 23 -7.36 -20.97 -6.77
CA CYS A 23 -8.39 -21.76 -6.10
C CYS A 23 -8.15 -21.83 -4.60
N SER A 24 -6.89 -22.02 -4.18
CA SER A 24 -6.47 -22.00 -2.79
C SER A 24 -6.73 -20.64 -2.14
N ALA A 25 -6.48 -19.52 -2.83
CA ALA A 25 -6.78 -18.20 -2.27
C ALA A 25 -8.28 -18.01 -2.02
N ILE A 26 -9.13 -18.41 -2.98
CA ILE A 26 -10.60 -18.36 -2.86
C ILE A 26 -11.08 -19.25 -1.70
N CYS A 27 -10.67 -20.51 -1.70
CA CYS A 27 -11.15 -21.50 -0.73
C CYS A 27 -10.65 -21.22 0.69
N TYR A 28 -9.41 -20.73 0.82
CA TYR A 28 -8.84 -20.37 2.11
C TYR A 28 -9.48 -19.10 2.69
N ALA A 29 -9.75 -18.08 1.86
CA ALA A 29 -10.50 -16.91 2.30
C ALA A 29 -11.90 -17.29 2.79
N GLY A 30 -12.59 -18.18 2.08
CA GLY A 30 -13.89 -18.73 2.49
C GLY A 30 -13.81 -19.50 3.82
N PHE A 31 -12.79 -20.37 3.96
CA PHE A 31 -12.52 -21.13 5.19
C PHE A 31 -12.35 -20.19 6.38
N LYS A 32 -11.47 -19.20 6.25
CA LYS A 32 -11.18 -18.23 7.32
C LYS A 32 -12.41 -17.41 7.68
N HIS A 33 -13.19 -16.97 6.70
CA HIS A 33 -14.43 -16.25 6.93
C HIS A 33 -15.44 -17.09 7.74
N GLN A 34 -15.65 -18.35 7.37
CA GLN A 34 -16.56 -19.24 8.09
C GLN A 34 -16.02 -19.61 9.49
N LEU A 35 -14.70 -19.70 9.67
CA LEU A 35 -14.06 -20.05 10.94
C LEU A 35 -14.07 -18.89 11.95
N THR A 36 -13.78 -17.66 11.53
CA THR A 36 -13.59 -16.52 12.47
C THR A 36 -14.68 -15.46 12.39
N GLY A 37 -15.46 -15.41 11.30
CA GLY A 37 -16.42 -14.34 11.02
C GLY A 37 -15.78 -13.01 10.56
N GLU A 38 -14.45 -12.95 10.41
CA GLU A 38 -13.74 -11.75 9.93
C GLU A 38 -13.72 -11.66 8.40
N ASN A 39 -13.25 -10.53 7.87
CA ASN A 39 -13.25 -10.25 6.43
C ASN A 39 -11.91 -10.65 5.77
N TYR A 40 -11.96 -11.68 4.93
CA TYR A 40 -10.84 -12.16 4.12
C TYR A 40 -11.15 -11.99 2.64
N GLU A 41 -10.26 -11.34 1.88
CA GLU A 41 -10.42 -11.14 0.44
C GLU A 41 -9.52 -12.08 -0.34
N PRO A 42 -10.05 -12.97 -1.19
CA PRO A 42 -9.20 -13.62 -2.18
C PRO A 42 -8.78 -12.61 -3.23
N CYS A 43 -7.49 -12.57 -3.54
CA CYS A 43 -6.89 -11.66 -4.50
C CYS A 43 -5.92 -12.43 -5.40
N ARG A 44 -5.68 -11.90 -6.61
CA ARG A 44 -4.66 -12.43 -7.52
C ARG A 44 -3.51 -11.43 -7.63
N ALA A 45 -2.28 -11.92 -7.69
CA ALA A 45 -1.08 -11.11 -7.86
C ALA A 45 -0.63 -10.99 -9.33
N GLY A 46 -1.33 -11.66 -10.26
CA GLY A 46 -1.03 -11.65 -11.69
C GLY A 46 -2.23 -12.01 -12.57
N ASN A 47 -1.96 -12.27 -13.85
CA ASN A 47 -2.99 -12.62 -14.83
C ASN A 47 -3.48 -14.05 -14.67
N VAL A 48 -4.77 -14.26 -14.87
CA VAL A 48 -5.39 -15.60 -14.83
C VAL A 48 -5.05 -16.33 -16.12
N ASN A 49 -4.50 -17.53 -16.01
CA ASN A 49 -4.18 -18.36 -17.17
C ASN A 49 -5.47 -19.03 -17.73
N PRO A 50 -5.46 -19.56 -18.97
CA PRO A 50 -6.64 -20.16 -19.58
C PRO A 50 -7.23 -21.37 -18.83
N GLU A 51 -6.38 -22.19 -18.20
CA GLU A 51 -6.83 -23.33 -17.39
C GLU A 51 -7.61 -22.85 -16.16
N THR A 52 -7.04 -21.90 -15.42
CA THR A 52 -7.70 -21.30 -14.26
C THR A 52 -8.96 -20.53 -14.65
N GLN A 53 -8.96 -19.87 -15.82
CA GLN A 53 -10.16 -19.20 -16.34
C GLN A 53 -11.28 -20.21 -16.63
N TYR A 54 -10.96 -21.36 -17.22
CA TYR A 54 -11.92 -22.44 -17.42
C TYR A 54 -12.53 -22.89 -16.08
N VAL A 55 -11.72 -23.06 -15.04
CA VAL A 55 -12.20 -23.44 -13.70
C VAL A 55 -13.18 -22.40 -13.16
N LEU A 56 -12.82 -21.11 -13.23
CA LEU A 56 -13.69 -20.02 -12.78
C LEU A 56 -15.01 -19.98 -13.55
N ASP A 57 -14.96 -20.12 -14.88
CA ASP A 57 -16.14 -20.10 -15.74
C ASP A 57 -17.05 -21.30 -15.47
N TYR A 58 -16.46 -22.50 -15.30
CA TYR A 58 -17.20 -23.73 -14.99
C TYR A 58 -18.03 -23.59 -13.71
N PHE A 59 -17.48 -22.94 -12.69
CA PHE A 59 -18.15 -22.70 -11.41
C PHE A 59 -18.89 -21.34 -11.34
N ASN A 60 -19.01 -20.61 -12.44
CA ASN A 60 -19.65 -19.29 -12.53
C ASN A 60 -19.08 -18.24 -11.57
N LEU A 61 -17.76 -18.26 -11.36
CA LEU A 61 -17.05 -17.32 -10.50
C LEU A 61 -16.35 -16.24 -11.32
N LYS A 62 -16.28 -15.04 -10.75
CA LYS A 62 -15.43 -13.98 -11.28
C LYS A 62 -14.00 -14.18 -10.78
N ALA A 63 -13.04 -13.84 -11.62
CA ALA A 63 -11.65 -13.77 -11.19
C ALA A 63 -11.48 -12.83 -9.98
N PRO A 64 -10.67 -13.21 -8.97
CA PRO A 64 -10.34 -12.34 -7.86
C PRO A 64 -9.76 -10.98 -8.30
N ARG A 65 -9.87 -9.98 -7.43
CA ARG A 65 -9.33 -8.65 -7.69
C ARG A 65 -7.81 -8.72 -7.86
N LEU A 66 -7.29 -8.03 -8.88
CA LEU A 66 -5.86 -7.89 -9.09
C LEU A 66 -5.26 -6.96 -8.03
N VAL A 67 -4.20 -7.42 -7.39
CA VAL A 67 -3.37 -6.67 -6.45
C VAL A 67 -1.93 -6.74 -6.94
N GLU A 68 -1.47 -5.68 -7.58
CA GLU A 68 -0.11 -5.62 -8.14
C GLU A 68 0.94 -5.36 -7.08
N ASN A 69 0.58 -4.62 -6.03
CA ASN A 69 1.44 -4.36 -4.88
C ASN A 69 0.67 -4.31 -3.56
N VAL A 70 1.37 -4.62 -2.48
CA VAL A 70 0.91 -4.55 -1.09
C VAL A 70 1.77 -3.60 -0.27
N LYS A 71 2.46 -2.65 -0.92
CA LYS A 71 3.22 -1.61 -0.24
C LYS A 71 2.32 -0.85 0.72
N THR A 72 2.89 -0.53 1.88
CA THR A 72 2.19 0.27 2.90
C THR A 72 2.10 1.71 2.43
N GLN A 73 0.88 2.27 2.45
CA GLN A 73 0.59 3.64 2.08
C GLN A 73 0.19 4.48 3.31
N VAL A 74 0.16 5.80 3.18
CA VAL A 74 -0.20 6.71 4.29
C VAL A 74 -1.61 6.42 4.84
N LYS A 75 -2.56 6.04 3.99
CA LYS A 75 -3.91 5.62 4.42
C LYS A 75 -3.92 4.35 5.29
N ASP A 76 -2.86 3.55 5.25
CA ASP A 76 -2.75 2.32 6.04
C ASP A 76 -2.21 2.56 7.46
N ILE A 77 -1.85 3.80 7.81
CA ILE A 77 -1.37 4.18 9.15
C ILE A 77 -2.33 5.12 9.87
N GLU A 78 -2.16 5.23 11.18
CA GLU A 78 -2.94 6.17 11.98
C GLU A 78 -2.57 7.62 11.61
N ILE A 79 -3.48 8.31 10.95
CA ILE A 79 -3.42 9.75 10.71
C ILE A 79 -4.03 10.48 11.92
N ARG A 80 -3.26 11.37 12.55
CA ARG A 80 -3.74 12.17 13.67
C ARG A 80 -4.70 13.23 13.13
N LYS A 81 -5.98 13.13 13.50
CA LYS A 81 -7.00 14.13 13.14
C LYS A 81 -6.81 15.42 13.95
N THR A 82 -5.91 16.28 13.51
CA THR A 82 -5.73 17.63 14.07
C THR A 82 -6.68 18.57 13.33
N LYS A 83 -7.58 19.25 14.05
CA LYS A 83 -8.53 20.17 13.42
C LYS A 83 -7.79 21.37 12.79
N GLY A 84 -8.12 21.67 11.54
CA GLY A 84 -7.69 22.88 10.85
C GLY A 84 -8.20 24.15 11.55
N VAL A 85 -7.37 25.20 11.53
CA VAL A 85 -7.73 26.52 12.05
C VAL A 85 -7.81 27.56 10.94
N SER A 86 -8.62 28.60 11.13
CA SER A 86 -8.67 29.74 10.22
C SER A 86 -7.38 30.57 10.32
N ARG A 87 -6.91 31.09 9.18
CA ARG A 87 -5.74 31.98 9.10
C ARG A 87 -5.86 33.24 9.96
N GLY A 88 -7.08 33.64 10.30
CA GLY A 88 -7.37 34.87 11.05
C GLY A 88 -7.27 34.73 12.57
N ILE A 89 -7.12 33.52 13.13
CA ILE A 89 -7.03 33.36 14.58
C ILE A 89 -5.77 34.03 15.13
N SER A 90 -5.84 34.50 16.38
CA SER A 90 -4.72 35.13 17.07
C SER A 90 -3.61 34.12 17.43
N LEU A 91 -2.38 34.60 17.62
CA LEU A 91 -1.29 33.80 18.17
C LEU A 91 -1.64 33.21 19.55
N LYS A 92 -2.35 33.98 20.40
CA LYS A 92 -2.84 33.50 21.71
C LYS A 92 -3.73 32.27 21.56
N ASN A 93 -4.69 32.32 20.64
CA ASN A 93 -5.64 31.22 20.43
C ASN A 93 -4.96 30.02 19.76
N ALA A 94 -4.06 30.27 18.80
CA ALA A 94 -3.26 29.21 18.21
C ALA A 94 -2.42 28.49 19.28
N TRP A 95 -1.79 29.23 20.19
CA TRP A 95 -1.03 28.67 21.31
C TRP A 95 -1.94 27.86 22.26
N GLY A 96 -3.11 28.39 22.63
CA GLY A 96 -4.09 27.67 23.45
C GLY A 96 -4.51 26.34 22.82
N LEU A 97 -4.89 26.36 21.54
CA LEU A 97 -5.23 25.15 20.78
C LEU A 97 -4.07 24.16 20.68
N MET A 98 -2.82 24.64 20.59
CA MET A 98 -1.64 23.76 20.62
C MET A 98 -1.50 23.04 21.96
N GLN A 99 -1.70 23.76 23.07
CA GLN A 99 -1.63 23.19 24.42
C GLN A 99 -2.76 22.20 24.69
N GLU A 100 -3.99 22.59 24.41
CA GLU A 100 -5.20 21.77 24.60
C GLU A 100 -5.12 20.45 23.83
N ASN A 101 -4.69 20.51 22.57
CA ASN A 101 -4.58 19.33 21.72
C ASN A 101 -3.25 18.58 21.89
N ASN A 102 -2.31 19.08 22.70
CA ASN A 102 -0.94 18.55 22.83
C ASN A 102 -0.26 18.35 21.46
N VAL A 103 -0.28 19.40 20.64
CA VAL A 103 0.37 19.49 19.31
C VAL A 103 1.40 20.61 19.31
N VAL A 104 2.38 20.54 18.41
CA VAL A 104 3.39 21.62 18.25
C VAL A 104 3.30 22.33 16.91
N THR A 105 2.39 21.87 16.05
CA THR A 105 2.10 22.40 14.72
C THR A 105 0.60 22.41 14.53
N LEU A 106 0.07 23.52 14.05
CA LEU A 106 -1.34 23.65 13.64
C LEU A 106 -1.43 23.87 12.13
N PRO A 107 -2.31 23.12 11.45
CA PRO A 107 -2.63 23.33 10.04
C PRO A 107 -3.64 24.48 9.91
N CYS A 108 -3.37 25.39 8.98
CA CYS A 108 -4.28 26.44 8.57
C CYS A 108 -5.09 25.94 7.37
N VAL A 109 -6.41 25.89 7.49
CA VAL A 109 -7.28 25.24 6.49
C VAL A 109 -8.48 26.14 6.18
N THR A 110 -8.83 26.26 4.91
CA THR A 110 -10.03 26.99 4.46
C THR A 110 -11.32 26.28 4.87
N GLU A 111 -12.45 26.96 4.74
CA GLU A 111 -13.78 26.34 4.93
C GLU A 111 -14.05 25.19 3.95
N GLU A 112 -13.41 25.21 2.77
CA GLU A 112 -13.51 24.16 1.74
C GLU A 112 -12.58 22.95 2.00
N GLY A 113 -11.74 23.02 3.05
CA GLY A 113 -10.80 21.96 3.42
C GLY A 113 -9.42 22.07 2.78
N LEU A 114 -9.09 23.19 2.15
CA LEU A 114 -7.78 23.41 1.50
C LEU A 114 -6.73 23.87 2.50
N LEU A 115 -5.54 23.28 2.46
CA LEU A 115 -4.41 23.68 3.30
C LEU A 115 -3.83 25.02 2.80
N GLU A 116 -3.84 26.06 3.65
CA GLU A 116 -3.25 27.38 3.34
C GLU A 116 -1.88 27.60 3.96
N GLY A 117 -1.54 26.83 5.01
CA GLY A 117 -0.35 27.08 5.78
C GLY A 117 -0.19 26.17 6.98
N VAL A 118 0.97 26.25 7.63
CA VAL A 118 1.23 25.64 8.93
C VAL A 118 1.89 26.64 9.87
N ILE A 119 1.47 26.65 11.12
CA ILE A 119 2.12 27.43 12.18
C ILE A 119 2.68 26.49 13.24
N THR A 120 3.93 26.72 13.64
CA THR A 120 4.61 25.93 14.67
C THR A 120 4.85 26.74 15.94
N ILE A 121 5.10 26.06 17.06
CA ILE A 121 5.61 26.70 18.29
C ILE A 121 6.86 27.54 18.02
N GLY A 122 7.71 27.10 17.08
CA GLY A 122 8.91 27.85 16.68
C GLY A 122 8.58 29.20 16.04
N ASP A 123 7.50 29.26 15.25
CA ASP A 123 7.06 30.49 14.59
C ASP A 123 6.45 31.46 15.62
N ILE A 124 5.64 30.95 16.55
CA ILE A 124 5.10 31.75 17.67
C ILE A 124 6.23 32.26 18.59
N THR A 125 7.24 31.43 18.86
CA THR A 125 8.38 31.86 19.68
C THR A 125 9.19 32.96 18.97
N LYS A 126 9.46 32.80 17.67
CA LYS A 126 10.15 33.82 16.86
C LYS A 126 9.36 35.12 16.80
N SER A 127 8.03 35.02 16.67
CA SER A 127 7.16 36.20 16.64
C SER A 127 7.18 36.95 17.96
N TYR A 128 7.49 36.31 19.09
CA TYR A 128 7.60 36.97 20.40
C TYR A 128 9.00 37.56 20.64
N MET A 129 10.06 36.85 20.24
CA MET A 129 11.45 37.24 20.57
C MET A 129 12.00 38.37 19.68
N ASN A 130 11.50 38.55 18.46
CA ASN A 130 12.03 39.52 17.49
C ASN A 130 11.20 40.81 17.36
N LEU A 131 10.48 41.21 18.41
CA LEU A 131 9.60 42.39 18.38
C LEU A 131 10.31 43.65 18.85
N TYR A 132 10.82 44.43 17.90
CA TYR A 132 11.30 45.80 18.13
C TYR A 132 10.46 46.86 17.40
N ASP A 133 9.49 46.42 16.59
CA ASP A 133 8.68 47.27 15.73
C ASP A 133 7.30 47.54 16.36
N SER A 134 7.07 48.79 16.76
CA SER A 134 5.78 49.22 17.33
C SER A 134 4.64 49.25 16.31
N SER A 135 4.91 49.15 15.02
CA SER A 135 3.90 49.09 13.95
C SER A 135 3.52 47.67 13.54
N ILE A 136 4.01 46.63 14.25
CA ILE A 136 3.80 45.25 13.79
C ILE A 136 2.33 44.81 13.77
N ILE A 137 1.51 45.30 14.71
CA ILE A 137 0.09 44.92 14.81
C ILE A 137 -0.71 45.44 13.61
N SER A 138 -0.42 46.66 13.15
CA SER A 138 -1.02 47.24 11.94
C SER A 138 -0.50 46.55 10.68
N LYS A 139 0.81 46.26 10.59
CA LYS A 139 1.40 45.47 9.49
C LYS A 139 0.81 44.07 9.36
N ALA A 140 0.41 43.48 10.49
CA ALA A 140 -0.27 42.19 10.53
C ALA A 140 -1.77 42.27 10.19
N CYS A 141 -2.31 43.48 9.94
CA CYS A 141 -3.74 43.75 9.70
C CYS A 141 -4.61 43.07 10.75
N THR A 142 -4.45 43.48 12.01
CA THR A 142 -5.03 42.75 13.14
C THR A 142 -6.49 43.12 13.39
N LYS A 143 -7.38 42.14 13.38
CA LYS A 143 -8.81 42.34 13.68
C LYS A 143 -9.02 42.75 15.14
N TYR A 144 -9.89 43.73 15.40
CA TYR A 144 -10.16 44.17 16.78
C TYR A 144 -10.71 43.05 17.67
N ALA A 145 -11.50 42.13 17.12
CA ALA A 145 -11.94 40.94 17.85
C ALA A 145 -10.77 40.15 18.46
N ASN A 146 -9.64 40.03 17.75
CA ASN A 146 -8.46 39.36 18.30
C ASN A 146 -7.81 40.17 19.43
N ILE A 147 -7.80 41.50 19.33
CA ILE A 147 -7.27 42.40 20.37
C ILE A 147 -8.11 42.27 21.64
N LEU A 148 -9.45 42.31 21.50
CA LEU A 148 -10.40 42.12 22.59
C LEU A 148 -10.18 40.77 23.29
N ASP A 149 -10.17 39.67 22.54
CA ASP A 149 -9.99 38.32 23.10
C ASP A 149 -8.61 38.13 23.76
N THR A 150 -7.58 38.77 23.19
CA THR A 150 -6.22 38.74 23.76
C THR A 150 -6.14 39.45 25.10
N LEU A 151 -6.79 40.61 25.20
CA LEU A 151 -6.74 41.49 26.36
C LEU A 151 -7.91 41.31 27.33
N GLU A 152 -8.76 40.31 27.13
CA GLU A 152 -10.03 40.16 27.88
C GLU A 152 -10.83 41.48 27.89
N GLY A 153 -10.79 42.17 26.75
CA GLY A 153 -11.28 43.52 26.59
C GLY A 153 -12.74 43.60 26.12
N SER A 154 -13.32 44.77 26.31
CA SER A 154 -14.67 45.12 25.84
C SER A 154 -14.63 46.33 24.92
N MET A 155 -15.31 46.23 23.78
CA MET A 155 -15.48 47.33 22.83
C MET A 155 -16.51 48.32 23.36
N VAL A 156 -16.08 49.57 23.59
CA VAL A 156 -16.93 50.65 24.11
C VAL A 156 -17.43 51.56 22.99
N VAL A 157 -16.58 51.79 21.99
CA VAL A 157 -16.83 52.55 20.76
C VAL A 157 -16.08 51.86 19.61
N GLY A 158 -16.74 51.62 18.48
CA GLY A 158 -16.17 50.94 17.32
C GLY A 158 -16.86 49.61 17.02
N ASP A 159 -16.29 48.86 16.08
CA ASP A 159 -16.79 47.56 15.62
C ASP A 159 -15.69 46.51 15.73
N SER A 160 -15.96 45.41 16.44
CA SER A 160 -15.01 44.31 16.63
C SER A 160 -14.62 43.61 15.33
N GLU A 161 -15.45 43.74 14.28
CA GLU A 161 -15.20 43.11 13.00
C GLU A 161 -14.22 43.90 12.10
N THR A 162 -13.87 45.12 12.49
CA THR A 162 -12.91 45.96 11.77
C THR A 162 -11.46 45.63 12.11
N TYR A 163 -10.52 46.19 11.34
CA TYR A 163 -9.09 45.89 11.42
C TYR A 163 -8.30 47.11 11.85
N PHE A 164 -7.28 46.87 12.66
CA PHE A 164 -6.19 47.80 12.90
C PHE A 164 -5.09 47.54 11.86
N ASP A 165 -4.96 48.44 10.89
CA ASP A 165 -4.10 48.31 9.71
C ASP A 165 -3.15 49.52 9.52
N GLN A 166 -3.24 50.53 10.38
CA GLN A 166 -2.41 51.75 10.34
C GLN A 166 -1.99 52.19 11.75
N GLY A 167 -0.90 52.96 11.85
CA GLY A 167 -0.39 53.49 13.12
C GLY A 167 0.49 52.52 13.91
N LYS A 168 1.09 53.01 15.00
CA LYS A 168 1.94 52.23 15.91
C LYS A 168 1.25 52.04 17.26
N VAL A 169 1.69 51.02 17.98
CA VAL A 169 1.28 50.73 19.35
C VAL A 169 2.21 51.46 20.31
N LEU A 170 1.67 52.24 21.24
CA LEU A 170 2.44 52.98 22.23
C LEU A 170 1.72 53.09 23.56
N ILE A 171 2.48 53.37 24.63
CA ILE A 171 1.94 53.59 25.98
C ILE A 171 2.00 55.09 26.28
N ALA A 172 0.84 55.70 26.51
CA ALA A 172 0.74 57.08 26.95
C ALA A 172 0.80 57.16 28.49
N ALA A 173 2.01 57.26 29.03
CA ALA A 173 2.27 57.40 30.46
C ALA A 173 2.70 58.82 30.89
N ALA A 174 2.89 59.72 29.92
CA ALA A 174 3.31 61.10 30.16
C ALA A 174 2.12 62.05 30.42
N ASN A 175 2.40 63.31 30.75
CA ASN A 175 1.38 64.37 30.76
C ASN A 175 0.93 64.72 29.32
N PRO A 176 -0.24 65.36 29.14
CA PRO A 176 -0.76 65.71 27.81
C PRO A 176 0.23 66.50 26.94
N ASP A 177 0.93 67.49 27.50
CA ASP A 177 1.90 68.31 26.76
C ASP A 177 3.00 67.48 26.08
N LEU A 178 3.44 66.38 26.71
CA LEU A 178 4.42 65.48 26.12
C LEU A 178 3.78 64.49 25.14
N MET A 179 2.54 64.04 25.41
CA MET A 179 1.79 63.11 24.56
C MET A 179 1.58 63.66 23.15
N GLU A 180 1.28 64.96 23.02
CA GLU A 180 1.11 65.65 21.73
C GLU A 180 2.31 65.51 20.79
N ASN A 181 3.52 65.28 21.33
CA ASN A 181 4.75 65.20 20.52
C ASN A 181 5.00 63.82 19.90
N TYR A 182 4.36 62.76 20.39
CA TYR A 182 4.66 61.39 19.96
C TYR A 182 3.46 60.54 19.56
N ILE A 183 2.23 60.96 19.89
CA ILE A 183 1.01 60.35 19.36
C ILE A 183 0.81 60.86 17.95
N GLU A 184 0.77 59.94 17.01
CA GLU A 184 0.49 60.22 15.61
C GLU A 184 -0.90 59.74 15.24
N LYS A 185 -1.41 60.27 14.12
CA LYS A 185 -2.68 59.86 13.54
C LYS A 185 -2.72 58.34 13.34
N HIS A 186 -3.85 57.72 13.67
CA HIS A 186 -4.12 56.28 13.60
C HIS A 186 -3.42 55.42 14.66
N ASP A 187 -2.63 55.99 15.57
CA ASP A 187 -1.97 55.18 16.61
C ASP A 187 -2.96 54.45 17.53
N LEU A 188 -2.50 53.30 18.03
CA LEU A 188 -3.17 52.58 19.11
C LEU A 188 -2.48 52.94 20.43
N VAL A 189 -3.20 53.66 21.27
CA VAL A 189 -2.67 54.24 22.50
C VAL A 189 -3.16 53.47 23.72
N ILE A 190 -2.23 52.84 24.45
CA ILE A 190 -2.48 52.16 25.71
C ILE A 190 -2.33 53.19 26.85
N LEU A 191 -3.37 53.37 27.66
CA LEU A 191 -3.38 54.40 28.70
C LEU A 191 -4.18 53.98 29.95
N GLY A 192 -3.86 54.61 31.07
CA GLY A 192 -4.62 54.43 32.32
C GLY A 192 -5.92 55.24 32.32
N ASN A 193 -6.67 55.18 33.43
CA ASN A 193 -7.93 55.92 33.54
C ASN A 193 -7.75 57.40 33.93
N ARG A 194 -7.11 58.19 33.04
CA ARG A 194 -7.02 59.65 33.18
C ARG A 194 -7.79 60.31 32.05
N TYR A 195 -8.75 61.16 32.43
CA TYR A 195 -9.64 61.84 31.49
C TYR A 195 -8.84 62.70 30.48
N GLU A 196 -7.83 63.43 30.97
CA GLU A 196 -7.00 64.33 30.19
C GLU A 196 -6.16 63.56 29.15
N SER A 197 -5.64 62.38 29.52
CA SER A 197 -4.89 61.52 28.61
C SER A 197 -5.78 60.89 27.54
N GLN A 198 -7.00 60.45 27.92
CA GLN A 198 -7.99 59.93 26.96
C GLN A 198 -8.38 61.01 25.94
N LEU A 199 -8.66 62.22 26.42
CA LEU A 199 -9.00 63.37 25.58
C LEU A 199 -7.87 63.72 24.61
N CYS A 200 -6.65 63.89 25.12
CA CYS A 200 -5.47 64.23 24.32
C CYS A 200 -5.23 63.21 23.19
N ALA A 201 -5.30 61.90 23.48
CA ALA A 201 -5.11 60.87 22.46
C ALA A 201 -6.16 60.96 21.33
N ILE A 202 -7.44 61.19 21.67
CA ILE A 202 -8.52 61.37 20.68
C ILE A 202 -8.32 62.66 19.88
N GLU A 203 -7.84 63.73 20.52
CA GLU A 203 -7.56 65.00 19.84
C GLU A 203 -6.42 64.89 18.83
N MET A 204 -5.42 64.07 19.12
CA MET A 204 -4.29 63.75 18.22
C MET A 204 -4.65 62.71 17.14
N GLU A 205 -5.94 62.43 16.93
CA GLU A 205 -6.45 61.52 15.90
C GLU A 205 -5.95 60.06 16.06
N ALA A 206 -5.77 59.59 17.30
CA ALA A 206 -5.50 58.18 17.57
C ALA A 206 -6.59 57.30 16.93
N GLY A 207 -6.18 56.19 16.31
CA GLY A 207 -7.10 55.23 15.69
C GLY A 207 -7.83 54.39 16.73
N CYS A 208 -7.17 54.11 17.85
CA CYS A 208 -7.74 53.37 18.96
C CYS A 208 -7.11 53.81 20.29
N ILE A 209 -7.92 53.91 21.35
CA ILE A 209 -7.43 53.99 22.72
C ILE A 209 -7.82 52.73 23.50
N ILE A 210 -6.89 52.20 24.30
CA ILE A 210 -7.12 51.11 25.24
C ILE A 210 -7.04 51.67 26.66
N VAL A 211 -8.18 51.70 27.34
CA VAL A 211 -8.31 52.13 28.72
C VAL A 211 -8.12 50.93 29.65
N CYS A 212 -7.03 50.95 30.41
CA CYS A 212 -6.62 49.90 31.32
C CYS A 212 -7.33 49.94 32.68
N GLU A 213 -7.08 48.92 33.52
CA GLU A 213 -7.54 48.79 34.92
C GLU A 213 -9.06 48.66 35.09
N GLY A 214 -9.77 48.16 34.07
CA GLY A 214 -11.21 47.88 34.14
C GLY A 214 -12.09 49.13 34.35
N ALA A 215 -11.53 50.31 34.09
CA ALA A 215 -12.22 51.56 34.30
C ALA A 215 -13.32 51.81 33.27
N GLY A 216 -14.43 52.39 33.72
CA GLY A 216 -15.47 52.88 32.83
C GLY A 216 -15.03 54.13 32.07
N VAL A 217 -15.44 54.24 30.80
CA VAL A 217 -15.18 55.42 29.97
C VAL A 217 -16.36 56.37 30.04
N SER A 218 -16.10 57.65 30.32
CA SER A 218 -17.16 58.66 30.47
C SER A 218 -17.93 58.88 29.16
N LEU A 219 -19.21 59.27 29.26
CA LEU A 219 -20.05 59.55 28.08
C LEU A 219 -19.45 60.62 27.15
N THR A 220 -18.76 61.61 27.72
CA THR A 220 -18.11 62.68 26.95
C THR A 220 -16.99 62.12 26.07
N ILE A 221 -16.10 61.29 26.65
CA ILE A 221 -15.02 60.64 25.90
C ILE A 221 -15.59 59.69 24.84
N ARG A 222 -16.64 58.93 25.16
CA ARG A 222 -17.30 58.04 24.19
C ARG A 222 -17.86 58.79 22.99
N LYS A 223 -18.56 59.90 23.22
CA LYS A 223 -19.11 60.74 22.14
C LYS A 223 -18.01 61.33 21.27
N LEU A 224 -16.98 61.89 21.91
CA LEU A 224 -15.86 62.48 21.18
C LEU A 224 -15.11 61.44 20.33
N ALA A 225 -14.85 60.26 20.89
CA ALA A 225 -14.23 59.16 20.17
C ALA A 225 -15.09 58.74 18.96
N GLN A 226 -16.41 58.66 19.12
CA GLN A 226 -17.33 58.33 18.03
C GLN A 226 -17.35 59.40 16.94
N GLU A 227 -17.37 60.68 17.30
CA GLU A 227 -17.32 61.81 16.35
C GLU A 227 -16.01 61.86 15.56
N ARG A 228 -14.89 61.45 16.18
CA ARG A 228 -13.56 61.44 15.54
C ARG A 228 -13.15 60.09 14.95
N GLY A 229 -14.01 59.07 15.01
CA GLY A 229 -13.70 57.74 14.49
C GLY A 229 -12.60 57.00 15.26
N CYS A 230 -12.39 57.31 16.54
CA CYS A 230 -11.45 56.64 17.42
C CYS A 230 -12.13 55.44 18.09
N ALA A 231 -11.58 54.23 17.93
CA ALA A 231 -12.06 53.06 18.66
C ALA A 231 -11.69 53.16 20.15
N VAL A 232 -12.55 52.64 21.02
CA VAL A 232 -12.32 52.64 22.47
C VAL A 232 -12.50 51.23 23.00
N ILE A 233 -11.41 50.67 23.53
CA ILE A 233 -11.38 49.37 24.19
C ILE A 233 -11.14 49.60 25.67
N THR A 234 -11.81 48.81 26.51
CA THR A 234 -11.49 48.69 27.94
C THR A 234 -10.94 47.32 28.23
N THR A 235 -9.96 47.19 29.12
CA THR A 235 -9.41 45.91 29.57
C THR A 235 -9.24 45.91 31.08
N PRO A 236 -9.46 44.78 31.77
CA PRO A 236 -9.17 44.66 33.20
C PRO A 236 -7.67 44.78 33.51
N TYR A 237 -6.79 44.62 32.53
CA TYR A 237 -5.34 44.62 32.72
C TYR A 237 -4.75 46.01 32.88
N ASP A 238 -3.62 46.11 33.57
CA ASP A 238 -2.79 47.31 33.64
C ASP A 238 -2.05 47.57 32.30
N THR A 239 -1.41 48.74 32.17
CA THR A 239 -0.73 49.14 30.93
C THR A 239 0.46 48.23 30.60
N TYR A 240 1.17 47.71 31.61
CA TYR A 240 2.30 46.79 31.43
C TYR A 240 1.83 45.44 30.85
N THR A 241 0.82 44.84 31.46
CA THR A 241 0.25 43.55 31.05
C THR A 241 -0.38 43.67 29.66
N THR A 242 -1.11 44.77 29.42
CA THR A 242 -1.68 45.10 28.11
C THR A 242 -0.60 45.16 27.04
N ALA A 243 0.47 45.93 27.27
CA ALA A 243 1.58 46.06 26.32
C ALA A 243 2.30 44.73 26.06
N ARG A 244 2.39 43.84 27.06
CA ARG A 244 2.99 42.52 26.91
C ARG A 244 2.12 41.56 26.09
N LEU A 245 0.81 41.60 26.30
CA LEU A 245 -0.14 40.67 25.68
C LEU A 245 -0.57 41.10 24.28
N ILE A 246 -0.64 42.41 23.99
CA ILE A 246 -1.27 42.91 22.76
C ILE A 246 -0.66 42.30 21.48
N ASN A 247 0.64 42.04 21.44
CA ASN A 247 1.27 41.41 20.27
C ASN A 247 0.77 39.97 19.99
N GLN A 248 0.17 39.31 20.98
CA GLN A 248 -0.42 37.98 20.79
C GLN A 248 -1.76 38.00 20.04
N SER A 249 -2.33 39.20 19.78
CA SER A 249 -3.56 39.35 19.00
C SER A 249 -3.37 39.23 17.49
N MET A 250 -2.12 39.31 17.01
CA MET A 250 -1.82 39.24 15.59
C MET A 250 -2.32 37.92 14.97
N PRO A 251 -2.87 37.96 13.75
CA PRO A 251 -3.36 36.76 13.09
C PRO A 251 -2.20 35.82 12.71
N ILE A 252 -2.42 34.51 12.82
CA ILE A 252 -1.42 33.51 12.44
C ILE A 252 -1.00 33.60 10.98
N SER A 253 -1.86 34.13 10.10
CA SER A 253 -1.56 34.33 8.68
C SER A 253 -0.33 35.21 8.42
N TYR A 254 0.09 36.02 9.38
CA TYR A 254 1.30 36.84 9.27
C TYR A 254 2.59 36.06 9.56
N PHE A 255 2.52 34.99 10.36
CA PHE A 255 3.68 34.23 10.83
C PHE A 255 3.77 32.79 10.30
N MET A 256 2.66 32.24 9.81
CA MET A 256 2.61 30.87 9.32
C MET A 256 3.46 30.68 8.05
N THR A 257 3.96 29.47 7.87
CA THR A 257 4.59 29.05 6.60
C THR A 257 3.50 28.80 5.56
N LYS A 258 3.61 29.44 4.40
CA LYS A 258 2.64 29.36 3.29
C LYS A 258 3.18 28.66 2.05
N GLU A 259 4.49 28.64 1.90
CA GLU A 259 5.17 28.13 0.71
C GLU A 259 6.09 26.97 1.08
N ASN A 260 6.31 26.06 0.14
CA ASN A 260 7.18 24.89 0.32
C ASN A 260 6.78 24.05 1.55
N ILE A 261 5.49 23.95 1.81
CA ILE A 261 4.94 23.08 2.85
C ILE A 261 5.21 21.64 2.39
N ILE A 262 5.79 20.85 3.29
CA ILE A 262 6.01 19.44 3.02
C ILE A 262 4.76 18.70 3.49
N GLU A 263 3.94 18.33 2.52
CA GLU A 263 2.70 17.59 2.67
C GLU A 263 2.83 16.22 1.99
N PHE A 264 1.96 15.29 2.40
CA PHE A 264 1.90 13.94 1.83
C PHE A 264 0.47 13.63 1.40
N SER A 265 0.33 12.84 0.34
CA SER A 265 -0.94 12.25 -0.06
C SER A 265 -1.23 11.00 0.78
N GLU A 266 -2.50 10.71 1.04
CA GLU A 266 -2.93 9.44 1.65
C GLU A 266 -2.53 8.20 0.81
N GLU A 267 -2.29 8.40 -0.48
CA GLU A 267 -1.85 7.36 -1.41
C GLU A 267 -0.32 7.18 -1.46
N ASP A 268 0.46 8.08 -0.86
CA ASP A 268 1.93 7.99 -0.87
C ASP A 268 2.42 6.73 -0.15
N TYR A 269 3.50 6.14 -0.66
CA TYR A 269 4.13 4.98 -0.03
C TYR A 269 5.00 5.39 1.16
N LEU A 270 4.95 4.58 2.21
CA LEU A 270 5.68 4.85 3.46
C LEU A 270 7.18 4.95 3.27
N ASP A 271 7.76 4.15 2.39
CA ASP A 271 9.20 4.12 2.19
C ASP A 271 9.71 5.43 1.56
N ASP A 272 8.94 6.02 0.64
CA ASP A 272 9.27 7.29 0.00
C ASP A 272 9.19 8.44 1.01
N ILE A 273 8.11 8.51 1.79
CA ILE A 273 7.93 9.59 2.77
C ILE A 273 8.88 9.43 3.97
N ARG A 274 9.31 8.22 4.32
CA ARG A 274 10.28 7.97 5.41
C ARG A 274 11.60 8.70 5.14
N GLU A 275 12.11 8.63 3.91
CA GLU A 275 13.34 9.31 3.52
C GLU A 275 13.19 10.83 3.61
N ILE A 276 12.07 11.35 3.09
CA ILE A 276 11.75 12.78 3.16
C ILE A 276 11.67 13.23 4.62
N MET A 277 10.88 12.53 5.44
CA MET A 277 10.69 12.86 6.86
C MET A 277 12.00 12.76 7.65
N ALA A 278 12.91 11.85 7.31
CA ALA A 278 14.22 11.74 7.97
C ALA A 278 15.13 12.94 7.67
N SER A 279 15.05 13.50 6.46
CA SER A 279 15.87 14.65 6.02
C SER A 279 15.45 16.00 6.62
N LYS A 280 14.22 16.12 7.14
CA LYS A 280 13.63 17.40 7.59
C LYS A 280 13.58 17.51 9.10
N ARG A 281 13.53 18.74 9.65
CA ARG A 281 13.42 18.95 11.11
C ARG A 281 11.98 19.13 11.61
N HIS A 282 10.99 19.09 10.71
CA HIS A 282 9.58 19.19 11.07
C HIS A 282 9.13 17.94 11.83
N ARG A 283 8.29 18.14 12.85
CA ARG A 283 7.78 17.05 13.69
C ARG A 283 6.54 16.40 13.06
N ASP A 284 5.63 17.25 12.59
CA ASP A 284 4.32 16.87 12.06
C ASP A 284 4.20 17.39 10.62
N PHE A 285 3.61 16.59 9.75
CA PHE A 285 3.45 16.84 8.32
C PHE A 285 1.96 16.73 7.96
N PRO A 286 1.40 17.70 7.22
CA PRO A 286 0.02 17.61 6.72
C PRO A 286 -0.17 16.42 5.78
N VAL A 287 -1.35 15.79 5.86
CA VAL A 287 -1.80 14.76 4.93
C VAL A 287 -3.02 15.26 4.18
N LEU A 288 -3.01 15.04 2.87
CA LEU A 288 -4.09 15.37 1.95
C LEU A 288 -4.77 14.09 1.42
N ASP A 289 -6.07 14.16 1.14
CA ASP A 289 -6.77 13.12 0.39
C ASP A 289 -6.50 13.20 -1.12
N SER A 290 -7.09 12.27 -1.88
CA SER A 290 -6.98 12.25 -3.34
C SER A 290 -7.51 13.52 -4.05
N ASP A 291 -8.39 14.28 -3.39
CA ASP A 291 -8.95 15.54 -3.90
C ASP A 291 -8.11 16.77 -3.49
N GLY A 292 -7.00 16.56 -2.77
CA GLY A 292 -6.11 17.62 -2.28
C GLY A 292 -6.62 18.32 -1.01
N LYS A 293 -7.62 17.76 -0.32
CA LYS A 293 -8.14 18.32 0.93
C LYS A 293 -7.39 17.81 2.13
N TYR A 294 -7.22 18.67 3.12
CA TYR A 294 -6.56 18.35 4.37
C TYR A 294 -7.38 17.36 5.20
N ILE A 295 -6.77 16.22 5.57
CA ILE A 295 -7.42 15.17 6.36
C ILE A 295 -6.78 14.92 7.73
N GLY A 296 -5.54 15.40 7.95
CA GLY A 296 -4.87 15.25 9.24
C GLY A 296 -3.37 15.48 9.20
N MET A 297 -2.68 15.13 10.27
CA MET A 297 -1.22 15.21 10.38
C MET A 297 -0.62 13.82 10.62
N ILE A 298 0.58 13.59 10.11
CA ILE A 298 1.42 12.45 10.48
C ILE A 298 2.76 12.91 11.03
N SER A 299 3.32 12.09 11.92
CA SER A 299 4.65 12.28 12.50
C SER A 299 5.48 11.02 12.31
N ARG A 300 6.79 11.11 12.54
CA ARG A 300 7.68 9.94 12.50
C ARG A 300 7.23 8.82 13.44
N ARG A 301 6.50 9.12 14.52
CA ARG A 301 5.98 8.11 15.44
C ARG A 301 4.87 7.28 14.82
N ASN A 302 4.05 7.87 13.94
CA ASN A 302 2.99 7.16 13.23
C ASN A 302 3.58 6.08 12.29
N LEU A 303 4.80 6.31 11.77
CA LEU A 303 5.51 5.35 10.91
C LEU A 303 6.10 4.15 11.65
N LEU A 304 6.40 4.28 12.95
CA LEU A 304 7.04 3.23 13.77
C LEU A 304 6.07 2.10 14.16
N GLY A 305 4.77 2.34 14.08
CA GLY A 305 3.72 1.36 14.39
C GLY A 305 2.96 0.84 13.16
N ALA A 306 3.39 1.22 11.96
CA ALA A 306 2.76 0.83 10.71
C ALA A 306 2.90 -0.68 10.50
N LYS A 307 1.81 -1.42 10.70
CA LYS A 307 1.78 -2.86 10.45
C LYS A 307 1.60 -3.20 8.97
N GLY A 308 1.45 -2.21 8.09
CA GLY A 308 1.17 -2.48 6.68
C GLY A 308 -0.14 -3.24 6.44
N LYS A 309 -0.33 -3.64 5.18
CA LYS A 309 -1.49 -4.43 4.74
C LYS A 309 -1.35 -5.84 5.30
N SER A 310 -2.41 -6.34 5.92
CA SER A 310 -2.43 -7.70 6.46
C SER A 310 -2.65 -8.70 5.33
N ILE A 311 -1.75 -9.66 5.17
CA ILE A 311 -1.77 -10.63 4.07
C ILE A 311 -1.63 -12.07 4.56
N ILE A 312 -2.17 -13.00 3.77
CA ILE A 312 -1.99 -14.44 3.89
C ILE A 312 -1.46 -14.95 2.56
N LEU A 313 -0.44 -15.79 2.64
CA LEU A 313 0.18 -16.40 1.48
C LEU A 313 -0.31 -17.84 1.34
N VAL A 314 -0.75 -18.19 0.15
CA VAL A 314 -1.05 -19.58 -0.21
C VAL A 314 -0.13 -19.99 -1.35
N ASP A 315 0.23 -21.28 -1.41
CA ASP A 315 0.93 -21.89 -2.55
C ASP A 315 2.33 -21.33 -2.86
N HIS A 316 2.87 -20.50 -1.96
CA HIS A 316 4.25 -20.07 -2.01
C HIS A 316 4.70 -19.49 -0.68
N ASN A 317 6.01 -19.53 -0.49
CA ASN A 317 6.72 -18.75 0.50
C ASN A 317 7.93 -18.02 -0.11
N GLU A 318 8.33 -18.26 -1.35
CA GLU A 318 9.52 -17.57 -1.89
C GLU A 318 9.24 -16.08 -2.22
N LYS A 319 10.06 -15.17 -1.70
CA LYS A 319 9.98 -13.71 -1.98
C LYS A 319 9.94 -13.37 -3.47
N SER A 320 10.69 -14.09 -4.30
CA SER A 320 10.74 -13.90 -5.76
C SER A 320 9.41 -14.20 -6.46
N GLN A 321 8.54 -14.98 -5.81
CA GLN A 321 7.22 -15.35 -6.30
C GLN A 321 6.10 -14.52 -5.67
N ALA A 322 6.38 -13.76 -4.62
CA ALA A 322 5.37 -12.97 -3.92
C ALA A 322 4.96 -11.69 -4.68
N VAL A 323 3.81 -11.15 -4.27
CA VAL A 323 3.34 -9.82 -4.71
C VAL A 323 4.32 -8.71 -4.32
N GLU A 324 4.41 -7.65 -5.12
CA GLU A 324 5.35 -6.54 -4.85
C GLU A 324 5.04 -5.85 -3.51
N GLY A 325 6.07 -5.53 -2.73
CA GLY A 325 5.91 -4.83 -1.44
C GLY A 325 5.59 -5.75 -0.26
N MET A 326 5.66 -7.07 -0.45
CA MET A 326 5.51 -8.10 0.59
C MET A 326 6.36 -7.81 1.84
N GLU A 327 7.54 -7.20 1.69
CA GLU A 327 8.45 -6.90 2.81
C GLU A 327 7.86 -5.88 3.80
N SER A 328 6.97 -5.01 3.31
CA SER A 328 6.29 -4.01 4.12
C SER A 328 4.93 -4.49 4.64
N ALA A 329 4.48 -5.67 4.21
CA ALA A 329 3.20 -6.24 4.58
C ALA A 329 3.28 -7.06 5.86
N ASP A 330 2.14 -7.18 6.55
CA ASP A 330 1.98 -7.98 7.76
C ASP A 330 1.44 -9.36 7.39
N ILE A 331 2.38 -10.27 7.10
CA ILE A 331 2.11 -11.67 6.81
C ILE A 331 1.54 -12.30 8.09
N ARG A 332 0.30 -12.81 8.01
CA ARG A 332 -0.38 -13.46 9.13
C ARG A 332 -0.25 -14.97 9.09
N GLU A 333 -0.39 -15.53 7.89
CA GLU A 333 -0.42 -16.96 7.69
C GLU A 333 0.23 -17.33 6.36
N ILE A 334 0.83 -18.53 6.31
CA ILE A 334 1.41 -19.12 5.11
C ILE A 334 0.93 -20.59 5.04
N ILE A 335 0.29 -20.95 3.92
CA ILE A 335 -0.17 -22.32 3.64
C ILE A 335 0.49 -22.77 2.34
N ASP A 336 1.37 -23.76 2.40
CA ASP A 336 2.23 -24.07 1.26
C ASP A 336 2.61 -25.56 1.24
N HIS A 337 3.02 -26.04 0.07
CA HIS A 337 3.55 -27.39 -0.14
C HIS A 337 4.94 -27.41 -0.79
N HIS A 338 5.48 -26.23 -1.10
CA HIS A 338 6.80 -26.06 -1.68
C HIS A 338 7.94 -26.24 -0.68
N ARG A 339 9.16 -26.16 -1.21
CA ARG A 339 10.36 -26.03 -0.37
C ARG A 339 10.33 -24.68 0.36
N LEU A 340 10.99 -24.62 1.50
CA LEU A 340 11.17 -23.37 2.23
C LEU A 340 12.25 -22.52 1.56
N GLY A 341 11.89 -21.30 1.18
CA GLY A 341 12.79 -20.24 0.78
C GLY A 341 13.03 -19.24 1.91
N THR A 342 13.61 -18.09 1.56
CA THR A 342 13.88 -17.00 2.52
C THR A 342 12.63 -16.13 2.70
N VAL A 343 11.79 -16.48 3.68
CA VAL A 343 10.78 -15.59 4.27
C VAL A 343 11.23 -15.16 5.64
N GLU A 344 11.12 -13.87 5.92
CA GLU A 344 11.34 -13.32 7.25
C GLU A 344 10.08 -12.58 7.70
N THR A 345 9.64 -12.83 8.93
CA THR A 345 8.50 -12.16 9.54
C THR A 345 8.94 -11.50 10.85
N MET A 346 8.42 -10.30 11.13
CA MET A 346 8.76 -9.56 12.35
C MET A 346 8.14 -10.16 13.62
N SER A 347 7.06 -10.93 13.47
CA SER A 347 6.37 -11.64 14.54
C SER A 347 6.08 -13.09 14.14
N PRO A 348 5.82 -14.00 15.10
CA PRO A 348 5.35 -15.35 14.80
C PRO A 348 4.09 -15.34 13.93
N VAL A 349 4.03 -16.23 12.95
CA VAL A 349 2.91 -16.38 12.01
C VAL A 349 2.41 -17.83 12.03
N PHE A 350 1.16 -18.05 11.64
CA PHE A 350 0.68 -19.42 11.42
C PHE A 350 1.29 -19.93 10.12
N PHE A 351 2.14 -20.96 10.20
CA PHE A 351 2.77 -21.54 9.03
C PHE A 351 2.47 -23.03 8.95
N ARG A 352 1.72 -23.44 7.91
CA ARG A 352 1.44 -24.84 7.60
C ARG A 352 2.06 -25.20 6.26
N ASN A 353 3.20 -25.89 6.32
CA ASN A 353 3.87 -26.45 5.14
C ASN A 353 3.80 -27.98 5.17
N GLN A 354 3.26 -28.62 4.13
CA GLN A 354 3.22 -30.08 4.05
C GLN A 354 3.75 -30.56 2.69
N PRO A 355 4.58 -31.63 2.63
CA PRO A 355 5.10 -32.16 1.38
C PRO A 355 4.04 -33.00 0.64
N LEU A 356 2.95 -32.33 0.24
CA LEU A 356 1.83 -32.87 -0.53
C LEU A 356 1.90 -32.42 -1.99
N GLY A 357 1.02 -32.98 -2.81
CA GLY A 357 0.95 -32.67 -4.23
C GLY A 357 0.41 -31.28 -4.54
N CYS A 358 -0.41 -30.69 -3.65
CA CYS A 358 -1.13 -29.44 -3.87
C CYS A 358 -1.48 -28.73 -2.54
N THR A 359 -1.52 -27.39 -2.54
CA THR A 359 -1.96 -26.57 -1.39
C THR A 359 -3.44 -26.79 -1.06
N ALA A 360 -4.29 -26.99 -2.07
CA ALA A 360 -5.70 -27.30 -1.87
C ALA A 360 -5.95 -28.57 -1.04
N THR A 361 -5.05 -29.56 -1.08
CA THR A 361 -5.12 -30.74 -0.21
C THR A 361 -4.96 -30.36 1.27
N ILE A 362 -4.07 -29.40 1.57
CA ILE A 362 -3.86 -28.87 2.92
C ILE A 362 -5.11 -28.14 3.39
N ILE A 363 -5.70 -27.29 2.54
CA ILE A 363 -6.93 -26.57 2.86
C ILE A 363 -8.09 -27.54 3.11
N TYR A 364 -8.22 -28.59 2.30
CA TYR A 364 -9.21 -29.65 2.52
C TYR A 364 -9.06 -30.30 3.90
N GLN A 365 -7.83 -30.67 4.30
CA GLN A 365 -7.58 -31.18 5.65
C GLN A 365 -8.02 -30.19 6.73
N MET A 366 -7.76 -28.89 6.55
CA MET A 366 -8.17 -27.86 7.51
C MET A 366 -9.69 -27.78 7.68
N TYR A 367 -10.46 -27.89 6.60
CA TYR A 367 -11.93 -28.02 6.70
C TYR A 367 -12.33 -29.26 7.52
N GLN A 368 -11.71 -30.40 7.25
CA GLN A 368 -12.01 -31.65 7.96
C GLN A 368 -11.66 -31.58 9.45
N GLU A 369 -10.49 -31.04 9.78
CA GLU A 369 -9.99 -30.87 11.15
C GLU A 369 -10.88 -29.93 11.99
N ASN A 370 -11.52 -28.95 11.35
CA ASN A 370 -12.44 -28.02 12.00
C ASN A 370 -13.91 -28.46 11.89
N HIS A 371 -14.17 -29.64 11.31
CA HIS A 371 -15.52 -30.19 11.10
C HIS A 371 -16.46 -29.24 10.35
N MET A 372 -15.91 -28.54 9.35
CA MET A 372 -16.63 -27.55 8.56
C MET A 372 -17.16 -28.18 7.27
N GLU A 373 -18.42 -27.91 6.95
CA GLU A 373 -19.02 -28.35 5.69
C GLU A 373 -18.37 -27.61 4.51
N ILE A 374 -18.13 -28.35 3.44
CA ILE A 374 -17.60 -27.84 2.17
C ILE A 374 -18.75 -27.83 1.17
N ASP A 375 -19.11 -26.65 0.65
CA ASP A 375 -20.13 -26.53 -0.39
C ASP A 375 -19.61 -27.04 -1.75
N LYS A 376 -20.53 -27.24 -2.70
CA LYS A 376 -20.20 -27.80 -4.03
C LYS A 376 -19.17 -26.98 -4.80
N THR A 377 -19.24 -25.65 -4.72
CA THR A 377 -18.34 -24.76 -5.45
C THR A 377 -16.96 -24.79 -4.84
N THR A 378 -16.84 -24.67 -3.51
CA THR A 378 -15.57 -24.80 -2.79
C THR A 378 -14.94 -26.18 -3.04
N ALA A 379 -15.74 -27.24 -3.00
CA ALA A 379 -15.25 -28.58 -3.30
C ALA A 379 -14.72 -28.70 -4.74
N GLY A 380 -15.44 -28.10 -5.69
CA GLY A 380 -15.04 -28.05 -7.10
C GLY A 380 -13.69 -27.37 -7.29
N LEU A 381 -13.50 -26.17 -6.72
CA LEU A 381 -12.26 -25.41 -6.80
C LEU A 381 -11.06 -26.15 -6.19
N LEU A 382 -11.23 -26.71 -4.99
CA LEU A 382 -10.18 -27.51 -4.34
C LEU A 382 -9.83 -28.74 -5.19
N CYS A 383 -10.84 -29.40 -5.79
CA CYS A 383 -10.63 -30.52 -6.70
C CYS A 383 -9.83 -30.10 -7.94
N SER A 384 -10.19 -28.98 -8.57
CA SER A 384 -9.49 -28.46 -9.76
C SER A 384 -8.02 -28.17 -9.50
N ALA A 385 -7.70 -27.54 -8.36
CA ALA A 385 -6.32 -27.30 -7.93
C ALA A 385 -5.53 -28.61 -7.78
N ILE A 386 -6.11 -29.60 -7.08
CA ILE A 386 -5.47 -30.92 -6.91
C ILE A 386 -5.24 -31.58 -8.27
N ILE A 387 -6.22 -31.55 -9.17
CA ILE A 387 -6.09 -32.13 -10.52
C ILE A 387 -4.94 -31.46 -11.28
N SER A 388 -4.85 -30.13 -11.24
CA SER A 388 -3.80 -29.33 -11.88
C SER A 388 -2.41 -29.77 -11.44
N ASP A 389 -2.07 -29.64 -10.15
CA ASP A 389 -0.70 -29.86 -9.68
C ASP A 389 -0.29 -31.34 -9.68
N THR A 390 -1.27 -32.21 -9.48
CA THR A 390 -1.02 -33.65 -9.49
C THR A 390 -1.11 -34.26 -10.88
N LEU A 391 -1.42 -33.49 -11.92
CA LEU A 391 -1.64 -33.99 -13.28
C LEU A 391 -2.62 -35.19 -13.28
N LEU A 392 -3.80 -35.00 -12.68
CA LEU A 392 -4.78 -36.07 -12.45
C LEU A 392 -4.15 -37.28 -11.69
N PHE A 393 -3.45 -37.00 -10.60
CA PHE A 393 -2.77 -37.99 -9.74
C PHE A 393 -1.59 -38.76 -10.36
N ARG A 394 -1.05 -38.27 -11.48
CA ARG A 394 0.06 -38.89 -12.23
C ARG A 394 1.41 -38.22 -11.99
N SER A 395 1.40 -37.02 -11.39
CA SER A 395 2.62 -36.29 -11.06
C SER A 395 3.44 -37.03 -9.99
N PRO A 396 4.78 -36.99 -10.07
CA PRO A 396 5.65 -37.53 -9.01
C PRO A 396 5.55 -36.78 -7.67
N THR A 397 4.84 -35.63 -7.62
CA THR A 397 4.51 -34.94 -6.37
C THR A 397 3.25 -35.50 -5.70
N CYS A 398 2.40 -36.23 -6.43
CA CYS A 398 1.13 -36.70 -5.92
C CYS A 398 1.32 -37.72 -4.80
N THR A 399 0.62 -37.53 -3.69
CA THR A 399 0.56 -38.47 -2.58
C THR A 399 -0.78 -39.20 -2.55
N ALA A 400 -0.87 -40.26 -1.73
CA ALA A 400 -2.14 -40.94 -1.49
C ALA A 400 -3.20 -40.02 -0.85
N VAL A 401 -2.77 -39.01 -0.09
CA VAL A 401 -3.64 -38.02 0.56
C VAL A 401 -4.28 -37.12 -0.49
N ASP A 402 -3.50 -36.66 -1.48
CA ASP A 402 -4.02 -35.83 -2.59
C ASP A 402 -5.08 -36.59 -3.39
N LYS A 403 -4.81 -37.86 -3.73
CA LYS A 403 -5.76 -38.71 -4.46
C LYS A 403 -7.05 -38.92 -3.68
N ALA A 404 -6.95 -39.21 -2.38
CA ALA A 404 -8.13 -39.39 -1.53
C ALA A 404 -8.95 -38.09 -1.43
N ALA A 405 -8.29 -36.95 -1.21
CA ALA A 405 -8.93 -35.64 -1.15
C ALA A 405 -9.61 -35.28 -2.49
N GLY A 406 -8.90 -35.41 -3.61
CA GLY A 406 -9.43 -35.10 -4.94
C GLY A 406 -10.67 -35.93 -5.29
N LEU A 407 -10.67 -37.23 -4.99
CA LEU A 407 -11.84 -38.10 -5.21
C LEU A 407 -13.03 -37.74 -4.31
N ALA A 408 -12.79 -37.44 -3.03
CA ALA A 408 -13.85 -37.02 -2.10
C ALA A 408 -14.46 -35.67 -2.52
N LEU A 409 -13.62 -34.72 -2.91
CA LEU A 409 -14.03 -33.40 -3.39
C LEU A 409 -14.81 -33.48 -4.71
N ALA A 410 -14.38 -34.33 -5.65
CA ALA A 410 -15.11 -34.58 -6.89
C ALA A 410 -16.52 -35.12 -6.62
N GLN A 411 -16.67 -36.02 -5.64
CA GLN A 411 -17.98 -36.53 -5.24
C GLN A 411 -18.89 -35.42 -4.66
N ILE A 412 -18.35 -34.54 -3.81
CA ILE A 412 -19.10 -33.41 -3.24
C ILE A 412 -19.53 -32.44 -4.35
N ALA A 413 -18.61 -32.11 -5.26
CA ALA A 413 -18.85 -31.21 -6.38
C ALA A 413 -19.76 -31.82 -7.47
N GLY A 414 -19.89 -33.15 -7.51
CA GLY A 414 -20.64 -33.87 -8.54
C GLY A 414 -19.92 -33.95 -9.89
N LEU A 415 -18.58 -34.02 -9.86
CA LEU A 415 -17.72 -34.05 -11.05
C LEU A 415 -17.42 -35.50 -11.48
N ASP A 416 -17.47 -35.74 -12.78
CA ASP A 416 -16.72 -36.84 -13.39
C ASP A 416 -15.28 -36.35 -13.54
N ILE A 417 -14.40 -36.83 -12.65
CA ILE A 417 -13.06 -36.28 -12.48
C ILE A 417 -12.19 -36.44 -13.73
N GLU A 418 -12.32 -37.54 -14.47
CA GLU A 418 -11.52 -37.79 -15.67
C GLU A 418 -11.99 -36.90 -16.81
N LYS A 419 -13.31 -36.84 -17.05
CA LYS A 419 -13.88 -35.97 -18.08
C LYS A 419 -13.58 -34.50 -17.79
N TYR A 420 -13.76 -34.08 -16.54
CA TYR A 420 -13.48 -32.72 -16.11
C TYR A 420 -12.02 -32.35 -16.28
N ALA A 421 -11.09 -33.23 -15.89
CA ALA A 421 -9.65 -33.01 -16.09
C ALA A 421 -9.31 -32.85 -17.58
N ILE A 422 -9.89 -33.68 -18.46
CA ILE A 422 -9.70 -33.56 -19.91
C ILE A 422 -10.10 -32.17 -20.41
N ASP A 423 -11.29 -31.70 -20.03
CA ASP A 423 -11.78 -30.39 -20.46
C ASP A 423 -10.92 -29.25 -19.89
N MET A 424 -10.52 -29.34 -18.61
CA MET A 424 -9.70 -28.35 -17.91
C MET A 424 -8.30 -28.20 -18.54
N PHE A 425 -7.56 -29.30 -18.68
CA PHE A 425 -6.23 -29.26 -19.29
C PHE A 425 -6.31 -28.90 -20.78
N SER A 426 -7.36 -29.31 -21.50
CA SER A 426 -7.55 -28.89 -22.90
C SER A 426 -7.73 -27.38 -23.03
N ALA A 427 -8.36 -26.72 -22.06
CA ALA A 427 -8.47 -25.27 -22.01
C ALA A 427 -7.11 -24.60 -21.73
N GLY A 428 -6.25 -25.22 -20.90
CA GLY A 428 -4.89 -24.77 -20.62
C GLY A 428 -3.91 -24.97 -21.79
N SER A 429 -4.02 -26.10 -22.47
CA SER A 429 -3.18 -26.51 -23.61
C SER A 429 -3.58 -25.84 -24.92
N ASN A 430 -4.00 -24.56 -24.91
CA ASN A 430 -4.44 -23.86 -26.13
C ASN A 430 -3.28 -23.65 -27.13
N LEU A 431 -2.95 -24.71 -27.86
CA LEU A 431 -1.89 -24.84 -28.86
C LEU A 431 -2.38 -24.39 -30.24
N LYS A 432 -3.71 -24.30 -30.42
CA LYS A 432 -4.34 -23.79 -31.64
C LYS A 432 -4.12 -22.28 -31.74
N GLY A 433 -3.20 -21.88 -32.61
CA GLY A 433 -2.88 -20.48 -32.90
C GLY A 433 -1.56 -19.98 -32.30
N LYS A 434 -0.86 -20.79 -31.49
CA LYS A 434 0.49 -20.48 -31.01
C LYS A 434 1.55 -20.80 -32.07
N SER A 435 2.56 -19.94 -32.17
CA SER A 435 3.72 -20.21 -33.03
C SER A 435 4.57 -21.35 -32.46
N ASP A 436 5.41 -21.97 -33.28
CA ASP A 436 6.34 -23.01 -32.80
C ASP A 436 7.26 -22.50 -31.70
N GLY A 437 7.68 -21.23 -31.78
CA GLY A 437 8.48 -20.57 -30.74
C GLY A 437 7.73 -20.40 -29.42
N ASP A 438 6.47 -19.97 -29.47
CA ASP A 438 5.66 -19.81 -28.25
C ASP A 438 5.46 -21.15 -27.53
N ILE A 439 5.32 -22.24 -28.29
CA ILE A 439 5.17 -23.59 -27.74
C ILE A 439 6.50 -24.08 -27.17
N PHE A 440 7.58 -23.92 -27.92
CA PHE A 440 8.90 -24.40 -27.54
C PHE A 440 9.40 -23.71 -26.27
N TYR A 441 9.30 -22.39 -26.22
CA TYR A 441 9.79 -21.57 -25.12
C TYR A 441 8.84 -21.51 -23.91
N GLN A 442 7.63 -22.09 -24.01
CA GLN A 442 6.66 -22.12 -22.90
C GLN A 442 7.24 -22.77 -21.64
N ASP A 443 7.94 -23.90 -21.78
CA ASP A 443 8.65 -24.56 -20.68
C ASP A 443 10.06 -25.01 -21.11
N PHE A 444 10.84 -24.06 -21.62
CA PHE A 444 12.23 -24.28 -22.00
C PHE A 444 13.21 -23.89 -20.88
N LYS A 445 14.23 -24.72 -20.66
CA LYS A 445 15.35 -24.38 -19.78
C LYS A 445 16.67 -24.87 -20.36
N ARG A 446 17.65 -23.98 -20.35
CA ARG A 446 19.04 -24.25 -20.71
C ARG A 446 19.84 -24.68 -19.47
N PHE A 447 20.73 -25.64 -19.66
CA PHE A 447 21.60 -26.19 -18.65
C PHE A 447 23.04 -26.24 -19.18
N THR A 448 24.00 -26.13 -18.27
CA THR A 448 25.43 -26.23 -18.56
C THR A 448 26.05 -27.20 -17.58
N VAL A 449 26.76 -28.21 -18.09
CA VAL A 449 27.47 -29.23 -17.31
C VAL A 449 28.87 -29.37 -17.89
N GLY A 450 29.88 -28.96 -17.11
CA GLY A 450 31.27 -28.90 -17.60
C GLY A 450 31.39 -27.97 -18.81
N ASN A 451 31.90 -28.50 -19.93
CA ASN A 451 32.02 -27.79 -21.20
C ASN A 451 30.81 -28.00 -22.13
N SER A 452 29.82 -28.81 -21.74
CA SER A 452 28.65 -29.12 -22.55
C SER A 452 27.44 -28.31 -22.13
N VAL A 453 26.68 -27.85 -23.13
CA VAL A 453 25.45 -27.09 -22.98
C VAL A 453 24.30 -27.88 -23.60
N PHE A 454 23.19 -28.02 -22.85
CA PHE A 454 21.97 -28.60 -23.40
C PHE A 454 20.71 -27.83 -23.03
N GLY A 455 19.67 -27.94 -23.86
CA GLY A 455 18.35 -27.36 -23.62
C GLY A 455 17.28 -28.43 -23.43
N ILE A 456 16.30 -28.18 -22.56
CA ILE A 456 15.11 -29.02 -22.46
C ILE A 456 13.83 -28.17 -22.49
N GLY A 457 13.03 -28.36 -23.53
CA GLY A 457 11.63 -27.91 -23.60
C GLY A 457 10.67 -29.02 -23.19
N GLN A 458 9.50 -28.65 -22.66
CA GLN A 458 8.43 -29.59 -22.35
C GLN A 458 7.07 -29.03 -22.77
N ILE A 459 6.25 -29.89 -23.36
CA ILE A 459 4.81 -29.67 -23.51
C ILE A 459 4.06 -30.90 -22.99
N THR A 460 2.94 -30.64 -22.35
CA THR A 460 2.12 -31.67 -21.74
C THR A 460 0.70 -31.58 -22.30
N SER A 461 0.11 -32.71 -22.68
CA SER A 461 -1.28 -32.77 -23.13
C SER A 461 -1.93 -34.12 -22.75
N LEU A 462 -3.25 -34.11 -22.58
CA LEU A 462 -4.06 -35.32 -22.46
C LEU A 462 -4.47 -35.88 -23.84
N ASN A 463 -4.29 -35.10 -24.90
CA ASN A 463 -4.70 -35.45 -26.25
C ASN A 463 -3.54 -36.03 -27.05
N ALA A 464 -3.54 -37.36 -27.20
CA ALA A 464 -2.51 -38.07 -27.97
C ALA A 464 -2.45 -37.64 -29.44
N VAL A 465 -3.56 -37.19 -30.03
CA VAL A 465 -3.59 -36.70 -31.42
C VAL A 465 -2.85 -35.36 -31.53
N GLU A 466 -3.08 -34.47 -30.58
CA GLU A 466 -2.42 -33.16 -30.53
C GLU A 466 -0.90 -33.27 -30.36
N LEU A 467 -0.43 -34.16 -29.49
CA LEU A 467 1.00 -34.44 -29.32
C LEU A 467 1.62 -35.01 -30.60
N LYS A 468 0.88 -35.88 -31.30
CA LYS A 468 1.33 -36.46 -32.57
C LYS A 468 1.50 -35.40 -33.66
N ASP A 469 0.59 -34.44 -33.74
CA ASP A 469 0.68 -33.33 -34.69
C ASP A 469 1.85 -32.39 -34.36
N LEU A 470 2.08 -32.11 -33.06
CA LEU A 470 3.20 -31.30 -32.60
C LEU A 470 4.55 -31.96 -32.84
N ARG A 471 4.62 -33.29 -32.77
CA ARG A 471 5.87 -34.04 -32.95
C ARG A 471 6.65 -33.62 -34.18
N SER A 472 6.00 -33.59 -35.35
CA SER A 472 6.68 -33.19 -36.59
C SER A 472 7.13 -31.73 -36.60
N ARG A 473 6.33 -30.81 -36.04
CA ARG A 473 6.65 -29.38 -35.96
C ARG A 473 7.84 -29.15 -35.03
N MET A 474 7.79 -29.74 -33.84
CA MET A 474 8.80 -29.59 -32.81
C MET A 474 10.11 -30.28 -33.17
N SER A 475 10.11 -31.39 -33.93
CA SER A 475 11.36 -32.00 -34.41
C SER A 475 12.15 -31.02 -35.29
N VAL A 476 11.48 -30.33 -36.21
CA VAL A 476 12.12 -29.32 -37.06
C VAL A 476 12.56 -28.10 -36.26
N TYR A 477 11.68 -27.61 -35.39
CA TYR A 477 11.94 -26.40 -34.61
C TYR A 477 13.08 -26.60 -33.58
N THR A 478 13.13 -27.76 -32.92
CA THR A 478 14.18 -28.08 -31.94
C THR A 478 15.55 -28.15 -32.59
N GLU A 479 15.69 -28.68 -33.81
CA GLU A 479 16.97 -28.66 -34.53
C GLU A 479 17.37 -27.23 -34.90
N LYS A 480 16.43 -26.44 -35.44
CA LYS A 480 16.67 -25.04 -35.80
C LYS A 480 17.18 -24.22 -34.62
N GLU A 481 16.52 -24.32 -33.46
CA GLU A 481 16.91 -23.59 -32.26
C GLU A 481 18.28 -24.07 -31.73
N ARG A 482 18.63 -25.34 -31.93
CA ARG A 482 19.92 -25.90 -31.50
C ARG A 482 21.07 -25.23 -32.26
N GLU A 483 20.91 -25.14 -33.59
CA GLU A 483 21.87 -24.48 -34.47
C GLU A 483 21.96 -22.99 -34.19
N GLN A 484 20.82 -22.31 -34.02
CA GLN A 484 20.75 -20.87 -33.78
C GLN A 484 21.42 -20.46 -32.46
N HIS A 485 21.37 -21.31 -31.43
CA HIS A 485 21.91 -21.02 -30.10
C HIS A 485 23.25 -21.70 -29.80
N GLU A 486 23.85 -22.37 -30.78
CA GLU A 486 25.12 -23.10 -30.66
C GLU A 486 25.13 -24.02 -29.43
N ILE A 487 24.04 -24.78 -29.24
CA ILE A 487 23.86 -25.71 -28.12
C ILE A 487 24.27 -27.11 -28.58
N ASP A 488 25.02 -27.85 -27.74
CA ASP A 488 25.53 -29.19 -28.11
C ASP A 488 24.39 -30.18 -28.33
N MET A 489 23.39 -30.17 -27.44
CA MET A 489 22.23 -31.07 -27.48
C MET A 489 20.95 -30.36 -27.08
N MET A 490 19.83 -30.74 -27.69
CA MET A 490 18.53 -30.23 -27.26
C MET A 490 17.48 -31.34 -27.22
N PHE A 491 16.58 -31.19 -26.24
CA PHE A 491 15.58 -32.17 -25.91
C PHE A 491 14.21 -31.51 -25.84
N PHE A 492 13.19 -32.14 -26.40
CA PHE A 492 11.82 -31.65 -26.30
C PHE A 492 10.87 -32.77 -25.85
N MET A 493 10.26 -32.61 -24.69
CA MET A 493 9.36 -33.59 -24.09
C MET A 493 7.92 -33.40 -24.60
N LEU A 494 7.39 -34.38 -25.32
CA LEU A 494 5.96 -34.49 -25.63
C LEU A 494 5.32 -35.45 -24.62
N THR A 495 4.84 -34.90 -23.51
CA THR A 495 4.36 -35.68 -22.37
C THR A 495 2.87 -35.95 -22.47
N ASN A 496 2.50 -37.23 -22.52
CA ASN A 496 1.11 -37.66 -22.38
C ASN A 496 0.81 -37.99 -20.91
N ILE A 497 -0.08 -37.22 -20.30
CA ILE A 497 -0.45 -37.40 -18.88
C ILE A 497 -1.18 -38.73 -18.65
N LEU A 498 -2.09 -39.15 -19.55
CA LEU A 498 -2.92 -40.35 -19.37
C LEU A 498 -2.09 -41.63 -19.36
N THR A 499 -1.09 -41.72 -20.25
CA THR A 499 -0.22 -42.89 -20.38
C THR A 499 1.06 -42.79 -19.55
N GLU A 500 1.25 -41.71 -18.79
CA GLU A 500 2.46 -41.40 -18.03
C GLU A 500 3.74 -41.55 -18.87
N SER A 501 3.72 -41.13 -20.13
CA SER A 501 4.83 -41.39 -21.05
C SER A 501 5.21 -40.14 -21.84
N THR A 502 6.52 -39.96 -22.05
CA THR A 502 7.07 -38.90 -22.89
C THR A 502 7.61 -39.47 -24.20
N ASP A 503 7.21 -38.90 -25.33
CA ASP A 503 7.97 -39.00 -26.58
C ASP A 503 9.03 -37.89 -26.56
N LEU A 504 10.30 -38.24 -26.37
CA LEU A 504 11.41 -37.30 -26.25
C LEU A 504 12.08 -37.09 -27.60
N ILE A 505 11.95 -35.89 -28.16
CA ILE A 505 12.72 -35.46 -29.33
C ILE A 505 14.14 -35.16 -28.87
N CYS A 506 15.13 -35.77 -29.52
CA CYS A 506 16.54 -35.64 -29.22
C CYS A 506 17.27 -35.07 -30.44
N THR A 507 17.91 -33.91 -30.30
CA THR A 507 18.69 -33.25 -31.36
C THR A 507 20.11 -32.96 -30.90
N GLY A 508 21.07 -32.97 -31.85
CA GLY A 508 22.49 -32.82 -31.57
C GLY A 508 23.28 -34.14 -31.51
N GLN A 509 24.59 -34.04 -31.66
CA GLN A 509 25.48 -35.20 -31.76
C GLN A 509 25.52 -35.95 -30.41
N GLY A 510 25.19 -37.25 -30.42
CA GLY A 510 25.21 -38.10 -29.22
C GLY A 510 23.99 -37.97 -28.31
N ALA A 511 23.03 -37.10 -28.62
CA ALA A 511 21.86 -36.84 -27.77
C ALA A 511 21.01 -38.11 -27.53
N GLU A 512 20.73 -38.88 -28.59
CA GLU A 512 19.95 -40.13 -28.49
C GLU A 512 20.67 -41.19 -27.66
N GLN A 513 21.97 -41.41 -27.93
CA GLN A 513 22.81 -42.35 -27.17
C GLN A 513 22.90 -41.99 -25.68
N LEU A 514 23.01 -40.69 -25.36
CA LEU A 514 23.04 -40.21 -23.98
C LEU A 514 21.76 -40.58 -23.23
N ILE A 515 20.59 -40.40 -23.86
CA ILE A 515 19.30 -40.73 -23.25
C ILE A 515 19.13 -42.23 -23.10
N THR A 516 19.46 -43.03 -24.12
CA THR A 516 19.40 -44.50 -24.06
C THR A 516 20.27 -45.02 -22.91
N THR A 517 21.46 -44.46 -22.73
CA THR A 517 22.37 -44.82 -21.63
C THR A 517 21.82 -44.37 -20.27
N ALA A 518 21.38 -43.12 -20.15
CA ALA A 518 20.89 -42.55 -18.90
C ALA A 518 19.66 -43.30 -18.37
N PHE A 519 18.75 -43.72 -19.26
CA PHE A 519 17.50 -44.39 -18.89
C PHE A 519 17.53 -45.91 -19.04
N HIS A 520 18.67 -46.50 -19.39
CA HIS A 520 18.87 -47.95 -19.52
C HIS A 520 17.83 -48.60 -20.47
N VAL A 521 17.51 -47.91 -21.57
CA VAL A 521 16.60 -48.44 -22.59
C VAL A 521 17.36 -49.52 -23.35
N ALA A 522 17.07 -50.81 -23.08
CA ALA A 522 17.85 -51.93 -23.60
C ALA A 522 17.68 -52.11 -25.12
N ASP A 523 18.75 -52.54 -25.79
CA ASP A 523 18.78 -52.87 -27.23
C ASP A 523 17.79 -53.99 -27.64
N GLU A 524 17.14 -54.69 -26.70
CA GLU A 524 16.13 -55.72 -26.97
C GLU A 524 14.69 -55.15 -27.05
N ASP A 525 14.47 -53.91 -26.59
CA ASP A 525 13.19 -53.18 -26.69
C ASP A 525 13.14 -52.31 -27.96
N VAL A 526 13.57 -52.87 -29.11
CA VAL A 526 13.60 -52.17 -30.42
C VAL A 526 12.20 -51.77 -30.91
N GLU A 527 11.12 -52.21 -30.26
CA GLU A 527 9.77 -51.67 -30.48
C GLU A 527 9.51 -50.32 -29.77
N ASN A 528 10.31 -49.95 -28.76
CA ASN A 528 10.22 -48.67 -28.02
C ASN A 528 11.04 -47.53 -28.62
N VAL A 529 11.95 -47.83 -29.55
CA VAL A 529 12.54 -46.82 -30.43
C VAL A 529 11.51 -46.59 -31.53
N SER A 530 10.87 -45.43 -31.55
CA SER A 530 9.97 -45.11 -32.65
C SER A 530 10.75 -45.26 -33.96
N ALA A 531 10.14 -45.77 -35.04
CA ALA A 531 10.80 -46.00 -36.33
C ALA A 531 11.37 -44.72 -37.02
N GLN A 532 11.44 -43.59 -36.30
CA GLN A 532 12.02 -42.32 -36.67
C GLN A 532 13.24 -42.03 -35.78
N THR A 533 14.41 -41.93 -36.40
CA THR A 533 15.68 -41.48 -35.78
C THR A 533 15.50 -40.15 -35.04
N GLY A 534 16.06 -40.01 -33.83
CA GLY A 534 15.98 -38.79 -33.03
C GLY A 534 14.77 -38.68 -32.09
N ILE A 535 14.01 -39.76 -31.86
CA ILE A 535 12.90 -39.77 -30.88
C ILE A 535 12.95 -41.01 -29.99
N VAL A 536 13.06 -40.79 -28.68
CA VAL A 536 13.13 -41.84 -27.65
C VAL A 536 11.86 -41.83 -26.80
N LYS A 537 11.22 -42.99 -26.62
CA LYS A 537 10.05 -43.10 -25.74
C LYS A 537 10.50 -43.36 -24.30
N LEU A 538 10.00 -42.56 -23.36
CA LEU A 538 10.31 -42.64 -21.94
C LEU A 538 9.04 -42.91 -21.11
N PRO A 539 8.68 -44.19 -20.87
CA PRO A 539 7.61 -44.55 -19.95
C PRO A 539 7.93 -44.13 -18.52
N GLY A 540 6.94 -43.61 -17.79
CA GLY A 540 7.06 -43.16 -16.40
C GLY A 540 7.78 -41.81 -16.23
N VAL A 541 8.25 -41.17 -17.30
CA VAL A 541 8.91 -39.86 -17.26
C VAL A 541 7.92 -38.79 -17.69
N VAL A 542 7.53 -37.92 -16.74
CA VAL A 542 6.58 -36.82 -16.95
C VAL A 542 7.11 -35.46 -16.48
N SER A 543 8.21 -35.44 -15.71
CA SER A 543 8.78 -34.22 -15.15
C SER A 543 10.17 -33.92 -15.70
N ARG A 544 10.33 -32.82 -16.44
CA ARG A 544 11.65 -32.28 -16.81
C ARG A 544 12.55 -32.09 -15.60
N LYS A 545 12.05 -31.45 -14.53
CA LYS A 545 12.86 -30.98 -13.40
C LYS A 545 13.25 -32.11 -12.44
N LYS A 546 12.34 -33.05 -12.16
CA LYS A 546 12.59 -34.12 -11.18
C LYS A 546 13.18 -35.39 -11.80
N GLN A 547 12.85 -35.69 -13.06
CA GLN A 547 13.21 -36.97 -13.67
C GLN A 547 14.21 -36.80 -14.81
N LEU A 548 13.94 -35.95 -15.81
CA LEU A 548 14.77 -35.89 -17.02
C LEU A 548 16.11 -35.16 -16.83
N ALA A 549 16.07 -33.89 -16.41
CA ALA A 549 17.27 -33.05 -16.30
C ALA A 549 18.34 -33.63 -15.36
N PRO A 550 18.01 -34.16 -14.16
CA PRO A 550 19.02 -34.75 -13.28
C PRO A 550 19.73 -35.95 -13.90
N GLN A 551 19.02 -36.81 -14.65
CA GLN A 551 19.61 -37.99 -15.29
C GLN A 551 20.57 -37.62 -16.41
N ILE A 552 20.21 -36.63 -17.24
CA ILE A 552 21.11 -36.08 -18.27
C ILE A 552 22.37 -35.48 -17.62
N MET A 553 22.20 -34.70 -16.54
CA MET A 553 23.33 -34.12 -15.83
C MET A 553 24.27 -35.18 -15.25
N MET A 554 23.72 -36.24 -14.66
CA MET A 554 24.52 -37.35 -14.12
C MET A 554 25.27 -38.10 -15.23
N ALA A 555 24.62 -38.35 -16.37
CA ALA A 555 25.24 -39.03 -17.51
C ALA A 555 26.36 -38.22 -18.16
N LEU A 556 26.28 -36.88 -18.14
CA LEU A 556 27.33 -35.99 -18.67
C LEU A 556 28.49 -35.73 -17.68
N GLN A 557 28.33 -36.13 -16.41
CA GLN A 557 29.38 -36.03 -15.39
C GLN A 557 30.21 -37.31 -15.27
N GLN A 558 29.73 -38.43 -15.84
CA GLN A 558 30.47 -39.68 -16.00
C GLN A 558 31.37 -39.61 -17.23
#